data_AF-A0A1Y4WMV1-F1
#
_entry.id   AF-A0A1Y4WMV1-F1
#
_cell.length_a   1.000
_cell.length_b   1.000
_cell.length_c   1.000
_cell.angle_alpha   90.00
_cell.angle_beta   90.00
_cell.angle_gamma   90.00
#
_symmetry.space_group_name_H-M   'P 1'
#
loop_
_entity.id
_entity.type
_entity.pdbx_description
1 polymer ?
#
loop_
_entity_poly.entity_id
_entity_poly.type
_entity_poly.pdbx_seq_one_letter_code
_entity_poly.pdbx_strand_id
1 'polypeptide(L)' 'MNFKELLLRAQAGDQRAQEKLLSLYQPLLMKESVVNGLFDEDVYQELCVTLLTCIRRFQI' A
#
# COMPACT_ATOMS: atom_id res chain seq x y z
N MET A 1 -4.46 -10.60 15.05
CA MET A 1 -3.26 -10.28 14.25
C MET A 1 -2.84 -8.87 14.56
N ASN A 2 -1.64 -8.66 15.09
CA ASN A 2 -1.11 -7.30 15.29
C ASN A 2 -0.46 -6.78 14.00
N PHE A 3 -0.10 -5.50 13.97
CA PHE A 3 0.45 -4.88 12.75
C PHE A 3 1.76 -5.55 12.30
N LYS A 4 2.64 -5.92 13.23
CA LYS A 4 3.92 -6.59 12.92
C LYS A 4 3.69 -7.93 12.21
N GLU A 5 2.75 -8.73 12.69
CA GLU A 5 2.39 -9.99 12.06
C GLU A 5 1.81 -9.75 10.66
N LEU A 6 0.95 -8.73 10.51
CA LEU A 6 0.33 -8.38 9.22
C LEU A 6 1.41 -8.01 8.19
N LEU A 7 2.39 -7.23 8.61
CA LEU A 7 3.51 -6.82 7.79
C LEU A 7 4.37 -8.01 7.36
N LEU A 8 4.70 -8.92 8.28
CA LEU A 8 5.44 -10.15 7.97
C LEU A 8 4.72 -11.04 6.96
N ARG A 9 3.40 -11.20 7.07
CA ARG A 9 2.63 -11.98 6.09
C ARG A 9 2.58 -11.31 4.72
N ALA A 10 2.42 -9.99 4.68
CA ALA A 10 2.43 -9.25 3.42
C ALA A 10 3.80 -9.35 2.71
N GLN A 11 4.90 -9.31 3.48
CA GLN A 11 6.26 -9.55 2.98
C GLN A 11 6.44 -10.95 2.40
N ALA A 12 5.81 -11.96 3.02
CA ALA A 12 5.80 -13.35 2.54
C ALA A 12 4.92 -13.58 1.30
N GLY A 13 4.25 -12.56 0.78
CA GLY A 13 3.41 -12.67 -0.42
C GLY A 13 1.94 -13.00 -0.15
N ASP A 14 1.47 -12.96 1.10
CA ASP A 14 0.05 -13.16 1.43
C ASP A 14 -0.79 -12.02 0.83
N GLN A 15 -1.58 -12.34 -0.19
CA GLN A 15 -2.41 -11.37 -0.91
C GLN A 15 -3.44 -10.69 0.00
N ARG A 16 -4.05 -11.42 0.94
CA ARG A 16 -5.02 -10.82 1.87
C ARG A 16 -4.35 -9.84 2.83
N ALA A 17 -3.13 -10.14 3.24
CA ALA A 17 -2.33 -9.22 4.06
C ALA A 17 -1.93 -7.96 3.27
N GLN A 18 -1.54 -8.12 2.00
CA GLN A 18 -1.23 -7.01 1.10
C GLN A 18 -2.44 -6.11 0.85
N GLU A 19 -3.59 -6.70 0.51
CA GLU A 19 -4.86 -5.97 0.33
C GLU A 19 -5.25 -5.23 1.60
N LYS A 20 -5.12 -5.86 2.77
CA LYS A 20 -5.43 -5.21 4.04
C LYS A 20 -4.52 -4.02 4.35
N LEU A 21 -3.22 -4.10 4.01
CA LEU A 21 -2.31 -2.97 4.12
C LEU A 21 -2.68 -1.85 3.13
N LEU A 22 -2.99 -2.19 1.88
CA LEU A 22 -3.46 -1.21 0.89
C LEU A 22 -4.73 -0.50 1.36
N SER A 23 -5.72 -1.23 1.91
CA SER A 23 -6.93 -0.62 2.47
C SER A 23 -6.66 0.32 3.64
N LEU A 24 -5.68 0.01 4.49
CA LEU A 24 -5.30 0.89 5.61
C LEU A 24 -4.72 2.23 5.12
N TYR A 25 -3.93 2.19 4.04
CA TYR A 25 -3.28 3.37 3.47
C TYR A 25 -4.09 4.04 2.35
N GLN A 26 -5.20 3.44 1.91
CA GLN A 26 -6.03 3.92 0.79
C GLN A 26 -6.39 5.41 0.89
N PRO A 27 -6.82 5.97 2.04
CA PRO A 27 -7.13 7.40 2.11
C PRO A 27 -5.94 8.31 1.80
N LEU A 28 -4.74 7.91 2.23
CA LEU A 28 -3.50 8.64 1.93
C LEU A 28 -3.14 8.48 0.45
N LEU A 29 -3.15 7.25 -0.06
CA LEU A 29 -2.84 6.96 -1.46
C LEU A 29 -3.76 7.76 -2.39
N MET A 30 -5.07 7.76 -2.13
CA MET A 30 -6.03 8.54 -2.91
C MET A 30 -5.77 10.05 -2.84
N LYS A 31 -5.45 10.58 -1.65
CA LYS A 31 -5.12 12.00 -1.47
C LYS A 31 -3.89 12.41 -2.27
N GLU A 32 -2.82 11.62 -2.21
CA GLU A 32 -1.57 11.91 -2.92
C GLU A 32 -1.65 11.62 -4.42
N SER A 33 -2.74 10.99 -4.89
CA SER A 33 -3.02 10.76 -6.31
C SER A 33 -3.77 11.93 -6.97
N VAL A 34 -4.05 13.01 -6.23
CA VAL A 34 -4.70 14.19 -6.80
C VAL A 34 -3.64 15.11 -7.39
N VAL A 35 -3.57 15.17 -8.71
CA VAL A 35 -2.65 16.03 -9.47
C VAL A 35 -3.44 17.18 -10.08
N ASN A 36 -3.05 18.42 -9.78
CA ASN A 36 -3.75 19.64 -10.24
C ASN A 36 -5.25 19.65 -9.90
N GLY A 37 -5.63 19.08 -8.75
CA GLY A 37 -7.03 19.01 -8.29
C GLY A 37 -7.87 17.91 -8.93
N LEU A 38 -7.30 17.08 -9.80
CA LEU A 38 -7.96 15.94 -10.41
C LEU A 38 -7.33 14.64 -9.90
N PHE A 39 -8.18 13.65 -9.63
CA PHE A 39 -7.71 12.32 -9.29
C PHE A 39 -7.10 11.64 -10.52
N ASP A 40 -5.87 11.18 -10.37
CA ASP A 40 -5.13 10.45 -11.41
C ASP A 40 -5.04 8.97 -11.02
N GLU A 41 -5.72 8.13 -11.81
CA GLU A 41 -5.80 6.68 -11.59
C GLU A 41 -4.43 6.00 -11.73
N ASP A 42 -3.58 6.47 -12.65
CA ASP A 42 -2.26 5.89 -12.89
C ASP A 42 -1.33 6.22 -11.72
N VAL A 43 -1.39 7.44 -11.20
CA VAL A 43 -0.64 7.82 -9.98
C VAL A 43 -1.09 6.97 -8.79
N TYR A 44 -2.39 6.74 -8.63
CA TYR A 44 -2.90 5.87 -7.56
C TYR A 44 -2.38 4.44 -7.67
N GLN A 45 -2.40 3.87 -8.88
CA GLN A 45 -1.87 2.53 -9.12
C GLN A 45 -0.36 2.45 -8.83
N GLU A 46 0.42 3.42 -9.29
CA GLU A 46 1.86 3.49 -9.03
C GLU A 46 2.18 3.64 -7.54
N LEU A 47 1.40 4.44 -6.80
CA LEU A 47 1.53 4.55 -5.35
C LEU A 47 1.19 3.23 -4.64
N CYS A 48 0.19 2.49 -5.10
CA CYS A 48 -0.13 1.15 -4.58
C CYS A 48 1.03 0.17 -4.79
N VAL A 49 1.58 0.10 -6.01
CA VAL A 49 2.72 -0.76 -6.35
C VAL A 49 3.97 -0.35 -5.55
N THR A 50 4.20 0.95 -5.40
CA THR A 50 5.31 1.50 -4.61
C THR A 50 5.18 1.10 -3.15
N LEU A 51 4.00 1.23 -2.55
CA LEU A 51 3.76 0.82 -1.16
C LEU A 51 4.05 -0.68 -0.96
N LEU A 52 3.55 -1.55 -1.84
CA LEU A 52 3.82 -2.99 -1.76
C LEU A 52 5.31 -3.31 -1.91
N THR A 53 6.02 -2.58 -2.78
CA THR A 53 7.46 -2.72 -2.97
C THR A 53 8.22 -2.30 -1.71
N CYS A 54 7.83 -1.19 -1.08
CA CYS A 54 8.38 -0.71 0.18
C CYS A 54 8.14 -1.72 1.30
N ILE A 55 6.91 -2.24 1.44
CA ILE A 55 6.57 -3.28 2.42
C ILE A 55 7.49 -4.49 2.26
N ARG A 56 7.66 -5.00 1.03
CA ARG A 56 8.52 -6.16 0.75
C ARG A 56 9.99 -5.93 1.15
N ARG A 57 10.49 -4.70 1.01
CA ARG A 57 11.90 -4.34 1.28
C ARG A 57 12.15 -3.85 2.71
N PHE A 58 11.11 -3.51 3.45
CA PHE A 58 11.22 -2.96 4.80
C PHE A 58 11.88 -3.96 5.76
N GLN A 59 12.89 -3.52 6.53
CA GLN A 59 13.51 -4.34 7.56
C GLN A 59 12.77 -4.14 8.89
N ILE A 60 12.33 -5.24 9.50
CA ILE A 60 11.51 -5.29 10.73
C ILE A 60 12.36 -5.39 11.98
#